data_AF-A0A814RR96-F1
#
_entry.id   AF-A0A814RR96-F1
#
_cell.length_a   1.000
_cell.length_b   1.000
_cell.length_c   1.000
_cell.angle_alpha   90.00
_cell.angle_beta   90.00
_cell.angle_gamma   90.00
#
_symmetry.space_group_name_H-M   'P 1'
#
loop_
_entity.id
_entity.type
_entity.pdbx_description
1 polymer ?
#
loop_
_entity_poly.entity_id
_entity_poly.type
_entity_poly.pdbx_seq_one_letter_code
_entity_poly.pdbx_strand_id
1 'polypeptide(L)'
;MNHLDGTVEISKEPLICPITFELFDDPVMADDGHTYERRAIEEWINNNHTSPLTRQTLYIEALRPNFVVHQLVEEFKKVAVRQKYQYILNEDVRKKPNRRPVFSTAGKHIFEAEWVRLNGPPIVLLQITGAKAKKEASYYADLSHHRYIIKTYGLVLVPSNTPNNNMVTLLQELAPDRDLYNFLLDLGRTPSENILRVIFIQICEAMDYLVQNTIVHGDLACRNVLVFRFDEMEPENSFVKLTDFGLSQNSMLYASVNSSATAITTIPCRSAAPEVLRDPNSRLSYSERSDMFSMGVLMWEAYSKGEIPWSNIHDDNEIRHLVLQEKRVEQPENCQNNMWSIISKCMSQCPANRPTFAHLQRSLAPTRIRSPQPATLSRVVSYS
;
A
#
# COMPACT_ATOMS: atom_id res chain seq x y z
N MET A 1 11.12 33.32 -2.77
CA MET A 1 12.46 32.74 -2.57
C MET A 1 12.40 31.31 -3.07
N ASN A 2 13.01 31.05 -4.23
CA ASN A 2 12.99 29.74 -4.86
C ASN A 2 13.81 28.77 -4.03
N HIS A 3 13.19 27.72 -3.51
CA HIS A 3 13.91 26.57 -2.98
C HIS A 3 14.56 25.85 -4.17
N LEU A 4 15.89 25.90 -4.23
CA LEU A 4 16.71 25.09 -5.13
C LEU A 4 16.64 23.64 -4.62
N ASP A 5 15.78 22.83 -5.23
CA ASP A 5 15.89 21.36 -5.17
C ASP A 5 17.09 20.96 -6.04
N GLY A 6 18.27 21.02 -5.43
CA GLY A 6 19.54 20.70 -6.07
C GLY A 6 19.85 19.20 -5.98
N THR A 7 19.05 18.35 -6.60
CA THR A 7 19.50 16.99 -6.91
C THR A 7 20.43 17.06 -8.11
N VAL A 8 21.74 17.04 -7.88
CA VAL A 8 22.74 16.86 -8.94
C VAL A 8 22.55 15.46 -9.52
N GLU A 9 21.93 15.36 -10.70
CA GLU A 9 21.94 14.13 -11.48
C GLU A 9 23.38 13.86 -11.95
N ILE A 10 24.02 12.86 -11.36
CA ILE A 10 25.34 12.40 -11.80
C ILE A 10 25.12 11.66 -13.13
N SER A 11 25.65 12.20 -14.23
CA SER A 11 25.57 11.54 -15.54
C SER A 11 26.31 10.19 -15.51
N LYS A 12 25.64 9.14 -16.00
CA LYS A 12 26.21 7.79 -16.16
C LYS A 12 27.03 7.62 -17.42
N GLU A 13 26.97 8.56 -18.36
CA GLU A 13 27.66 8.52 -19.65
C GLU A 13 29.16 8.22 -19.56
N PRO A 14 29.97 8.83 -18.66
CA PRO A 14 31.40 8.54 -18.57
C PRO A 14 31.72 7.14 -18.01
N LEU A 15 30.71 6.42 -17.51
CA LEU A 15 30.83 5.10 -16.90
C LEU A 15 30.35 3.97 -17.84
N ILE A 16 29.97 4.33 -19.08
CA ILE A 16 29.47 3.40 -20.09
C ILE A 16 30.59 3.01 -21.06
N CYS A 17 30.70 1.71 -21.33
CA CYS A 17 31.62 1.17 -22.32
C CYS A 17 31.17 1.54 -23.75
N PRO A 18 32.08 2.03 -24.61
CA PRO A 18 31.75 2.44 -25.98
C PRO A 18 31.46 1.26 -26.93
N ILE A 19 31.78 0.02 -26.55
CA ILE A 19 31.49 -1.18 -27.35
C ILE A 19 30.17 -1.82 -26.90
N THR A 20 29.98 -2.03 -25.59
CA THR A 20 28.80 -2.74 -25.07
C THR A 20 27.62 -1.82 -24.82
N PHE A 21 27.85 -0.51 -24.70
CA PHE A 21 26.85 0.48 -24.28
C PHE A 21 26.24 0.21 -22.88
N GLU A 22 26.94 -0.57 -22.07
CA GLU A 22 26.59 -0.88 -20.67
C GLU A 22 27.60 -0.26 -19.70
N LEU A 23 27.24 -0.17 -18.41
CA LEU A 23 28.19 0.21 -17.36
C LEU A 23 29.35 -0.78 -17.32
N PHE A 24 30.58 -0.30 -17.10
CA PHE A 24 31.74 -1.20 -16.99
C PHE A 24 31.59 -2.19 -15.82
N ASP A 25 31.94 -3.44 -16.04
CA ASP A 25 32.06 -4.48 -15.00
C ASP A 25 33.54 -4.80 -14.73
N ASP A 26 34.34 -4.99 -15.80
CA ASP A 26 35.80 -5.17 -15.74
C ASP A 26 36.49 -4.20 -16.72
N PRO A 27 36.58 -2.90 -16.37
CA PRO A 27 37.15 -1.89 -17.24
C PRO A 27 38.67 -2.05 -17.41
N VAL A 28 39.13 -2.00 -18.65
CA VAL A 28 40.54 -1.96 -19.03
C VAL A 28 40.86 -0.73 -19.85
N MET A 29 42.02 -0.13 -19.60
CA MET A 29 42.58 0.96 -20.40
C MET A 29 43.50 0.38 -21.46
N ALA A 30 43.32 0.82 -22.71
CA ALA A 30 44.21 0.54 -23.82
C ALA A 30 45.24 1.66 -24.00
N ASP A 31 46.31 1.40 -24.77
CA ASP A 31 47.41 2.35 -25.02
C ASP A 31 46.98 3.61 -25.78
N ASP A 32 45.81 3.60 -26.42
CA ASP A 32 45.21 4.78 -27.04
C ASP A 32 44.53 5.73 -26.03
N GLY A 33 44.58 5.38 -24.74
CA GLY A 33 44.06 6.18 -23.63
C GLY A 33 42.56 5.98 -23.34
N HIS A 34 41.87 5.13 -24.09
CA HIS A 34 40.46 4.84 -23.88
C HIS A 34 40.23 3.64 -22.97
N THR A 35 39.10 3.64 -22.26
CA THR A 35 38.66 2.53 -21.41
C THR A 35 37.56 1.73 -22.08
N TYR A 36 37.68 0.42 -22.02
CA TYR A 36 36.76 -0.54 -22.62
C TYR A 36 36.41 -1.65 -21.61
N GLU A 37 35.29 -2.33 -21.84
CA GLU A 37 34.97 -3.58 -21.13
C GLU A 37 35.91 -4.68 -21.63
N ARG A 38 36.62 -5.37 -20.72
CA ARG A 38 37.70 -6.30 -21.07
C ARG A 38 37.29 -7.29 -22.15
N ARG A 39 36.19 -8.02 -21.92
CA ARG A 39 35.75 -9.07 -22.85
C ARG A 39 35.48 -8.52 -24.24
N ALA A 40 34.84 -7.35 -24.30
CA ALA A 40 34.43 -6.73 -25.56
C ALA A 40 35.62 -6.22 -26.37
N ILE A 41 36.63 -5.63 -25.72
CA ILE A 41 37.83 -5.14 -26.42
C ILE A 41 38.77 -6.27 -26.83
N GLU A 42 38.91 -7.33 -26.02
CA GLU A 42 39.72 -8.50 -26.39
C GLU A 42 39.14 -9.18 -27.65
N GLU A 43 37.81 -9.35 -27.71
CA GLU A 43 37.14 -9.87 -28.91
C GLU A 43 37.33 -8.95 -30.12
N TRP A 44 37.23 -7.63 -29.94
CA TRP A 44 37.44 -6.67 -31.02
C TRP A 44 38.87 -6.70 -31.56
N ILE A 45 39.88 -6.73 -30.69
CA ILE A 45 41.30 -6.76 -31.06
C ILE A 45 41.63 -8.04 -31.84
N ASN A 46 41.08 -9.20 -31.42
CA ASN A 46 41.28 -10.45 -32.13
C ASN A 46 40.75 -10.41 -33.58
N ASN A 47 39.68 -9.66 -33.82
CA ASN A 47 39.05 -9.57 -35.14
C ASN A 47 39.59 -8.42 -36.01
N ASN A 48 39.99 -7.30 -35.40
CA ASN A 48 40.27 -6.05 -36.13
C ASN A 48 41.67 -5.47 -35.88
N HIS A 49 42.38 -5.94 -34.85
CA HIS A 49 43.73 -5.49 -34.44
C HIS A 49 43.86 -3.96 -34.22
N THR A 50 42.76 -3.26 -34.01
CA THR A 50 42.72 -1.79 -33.92
C THR A 50 41.74 -1.32 -32.86
N SER A 51 41.88 -0.07 -32.41
CA SER A 51 40.93 0.60 -31.53
C SER A 51 39.59 0.84 -32.24
N PRO A 52 38.45 0.51 -31.60
CA PRO A 52 37.13 0.84 -32.14
C PRO A 52 36.89 2.34 -32.29
N LEU A 53 37.59 3.18 -31.51
CA LEU A 53 37.38 4.63 -31.48
C LEU A 53 38.40 5.39 -32.31
N THR A 54 39.69 5.03 -32.19
CA THR A 54 40.80 5.79 -32.77
C THR A 54 41.41 5.13 -34.00
N ARG A 55 41.07 3.86 -34.26
CA ARG A 55 41.66 3.00 -35.30
C ARG A 55 43.17 2.76 -35.17
N GLN A 56 43.78 3.15 -34.06
CA GLN A 56 45.18 2.83 -33.76
C GLN A 56 45.35 1.33 -33.52
N THR A 57 46.51 0.75 -33.86
CA THR A 57 46.79 -0.67 -33.59
C THR A 57 46.81 -0.93 -32.09
N LEU A 58 46.10 -1.98 -31.63
CA LEU A 58 46.02 -2.37 -30.23
C LEU A 58 46.48 -3.82 -30.03
N TYR A 59 47.01 -4.11 -28.84
CA TYR A 59 47.50 -5.41 -28.42
C TYR A 59 46.84 -5.83 -27.10
N ILE A 60 46.44 -7.09 -26.97
CA ILE A 60 45.75 -7.60 -25.77
C ILE A 60 46.67 -7.51 -24.55
N GLU A 61 47.96 -7.76 -24.72
CA GLU A 61 48.98 -7.77 -23.66
C GLU A 61 49.22 -6.37 -23.06
N ALA A 62 48.86 -5.33 -23.80
CA ALA A 62 48.98 -3.94 -23.39
C ALA A 62 47.80 -3.46 -22.52
N LEU A 63 46.68 -4.18 -22.51
CA LEU A 63 45.50 -3.79 -21.72
C LEU A 63 45.82 -3.79 -20.22
N ARG A 64 45.53 -2.67 -19.54
CA ARG A 64 45.72 -2.51 -18.09
C ARG A 64 44.38 -2.38 -17.38
N PRO A 65 44.13 -3.06 -16.25
CA PRO A 65 42.92 -2.81 -15.46
C PRO A 65 42.79 -1.34 -15.07
N ASN A 66 41.60 -0.76 -15.25
CA ASN A 66 41.29 0.61 -14.86
C ASN A 66 40.51 0.62 -13.53
N PHE A 67 41.24 0.46 -12.43
CA PHE A 67 40.65 0.40 -11.08
C PHE A 67 39.88 1.67 -10.70
N VAL A 68 40.26 2.83 -11.23
CA VAL A 68 39.58 4.10 -10.97
C VAL A 68 38.18 4.07 -11.55
N VAL A 69 38.03 3.69 -12.82
CA VAL A 69 36.71 3.57 -13.47
C VAL A 69 35.87 2.49 -12.79
N HIS A 70 36.47 1.35 -12.43
CA HIS A 70 35.78 0.31 -11.66
C HIS A 70 35.22 0.87 -10.34
N GLN A 71 36.03 1.59 -9.56
CA GLN A 71 35.58 2.18 -8.30
C GLN A 71 34.48 3.24 -8.50
N LEU A 72 34.59 4.07 -9.55
CA LEU A 72 33.56 5.06 -9.88
C LEU A 72 32.23 4.40 -10.28
N VAL A 73 32.26 3.29 -11.04
CA VAL A 73 31.05 2.52 -11.35
C VAL A 73 30.43 1.94 -10.08
N GLU A 74 31.23 1.39 -9.17
CA GLU A 74 30.73 0.84 -7.91
C GLU A 74 30.11 1.93 -7.01
N GLU A 75 30.73 3.11 -6.92
CA GLU A 75 30.14 4.25 -6.20
C GLU A 75 28.87 4.76 -6.89
N PHE A 76 28.85 4.83 -8.22
CA PHE A 76 27.65 5.19 -8.98
C PHE A 76 26.50 4.20 -8.72
N LYS A 77 26.77 2.89 -8.77
CA LYS A 77 25.79 1.84 -8.43
C LYS A 77 25.27 2.03 -7.01
N LYS A 78 26.12 2.32 -6.02
CA LYS A 78 25.69 2.60 -4.63
C LYS A 78 24.80 3.83 -4.54
N VAL A 79 25.15 4.93 -5.21
CA VAL A 79 24.34 6.17 -5.22
C VAL A 79 23.00 5.95 -5.91
N ALA A 80 22.97 5.31 -7.07
CA ALA A 80 21.74 4.99 -7.80
C ALA A 80 20.82 4.05 -6.99
N VAL A 81 21.41 3.08 -6.28
CA VAL A 81 20.67 2.22 -5.34
C VAL A 81 20.11 3.04 -4.17
N ARG A 82 20.88 3.94 -3.56
CA ARG A 82 20.39 4.82 -2.48
C ARG A 82 19.34 5.84 -2.94
N GLN A 83 19.37 6.27 -4.20
CA GLN A 83 18.29 7.10 -4.76
C GLN A 83 16.99 6.30 -4.86
N LYS A 84 17.08 4.99 -5.17
CA LYS A 84 15.92 4.10 -5.27
C LYS A 84 15.41 3.62 -3.92
N TYR A 85 16.29 3.38 -2.95
CA TYR A 85 15.96 2.85 -1.63
C TYR A 85 16.28 3.87 -0.55
N GLN A 86 15.28 4.26 0.23
CA GLN A 86 15.42 5.26 1.29
C GLN A 86 16.11 4.70 2.54
N TYR A 87 16.09 3.37 2.74
CA TYR A 87 16.63 2.70 3.92
C TYR A 87 17.39 1.42 3.55
N ILE A 88 18.36 1.02 4.38
CA ILE A 88 19.15 -0.21 4.22
C ILE A 88 18.94 -1.13 5.43
N LEU A 89 18.62 -2.39 5.17
CA LEU A 89 18.44 -3.40 6.21
C LEU A 89 19.77 -3.68 6.94
N ASN A 90 19.70 -3.73 8.27
CA ASN A 90 20.80 -3.87 9.23
C ASN A 90 21.74 -2.67 9.35
N GLU A 91 21.55 -1.61 8.56
CA GLU A 91 22.26 -0.34 8.72
C GLU A 91 21.34 0.73 9.32
N ASP A 92 20.16 0.94 8.73
CA ASP A 92 19.18 1.94 9.17
C ASP A 92 18.08 1.33 10.03
N VAL A 93 17.58 0.15 9.62
CA VAL A 93 16.50 -0.59 10.28
C VAL A 93 16.85 -2.08 10.34
N ARG A 94 16.43 -2.80 11.38
CA ARG A 94 16.64 -4.25 11.49
C ARG A 94 15.38 -4.97 11.97
N LYS A 95 15.21 -6.22 11.55
CA LYS A 95 14.15 -7.10 12.07
C LYS A 95 14.39 -7.37 13.56
N LYS A 96 13.33 -7.37 14.37
CA LYS A 96 13.44 -7.78 15.78
C LYS A 96 13.80 -9.27 15.88
N PRO A 97 14.41 -9.72 17.01
CA PRO A 97 14.87 -11.11 17.18
C PRO A 97 13.78 -12.17 17.07
N ASN A 98 12.52 -11.80 17.28
CA ASN A 98 11.36 -12.68 17.09
C ASN A 98 11.22 -13.01 15.60
N ARG A 99 11.81 -14.15 15.18
CA ARG A 99 12.00 -14.52 13.76
C ARG A 99 10.70 -14.80 12.99
N ARG A 100 9.53 -14.80 13.63
CA ARG A 100 8.25 -15.09 12.97
C ARG A 100 7.60 -13.80 12.49
N PRO A 101 7.03 -13.78 11.28
CA PRO A 101 6.22 -12.66 10.85
C PRO A 101 5.01 -12.49 11.79
N VAL A 102 4.66 -11.24 12.09
CA VAL A 102 3.44 -10.88 12.84
C VAL A 102 2.20 -11.23 12.03
N PHE A 103 2.33 -11.12 10.70
CA PHE A 103 1.27 -11.46 9.76
C PHE A 103 1.87 -12.06 8.49
N SER A 104 1.21 -13.07 7.94
CA SER A 104 1.69 -13.80 6.78
C SER A 104 0.53 -14.28 5.92
N THR A 105 0.54 -13.94 4.64
CA THR A 105 -0.37 -14.47 3.61
C THR A 105 0.42 -14.95 2.40
N ALA A 106 -0.26 -15.46 1.38
CA ALA A 106 0.39 -15.84 0.13
C ALA A 106 1.07 -14.61 -0.52
N GLY A 107 2.40 -14.55 -0.40
CA GLY A 107 3.21 -13.53 -1.02
C GLY A 107 3.46 -12.26 -0.20
N LYS A 108 2.92 -12.16 1.03
CA LYS A 108 3.20 -11.04 1.94
C LYS A 108 3.58 -11.50 3.33
N HIS A 109 4.58 -10.84 3.90
CA HIS A 109 5.05 -11.09 5.26
C HIS A 109 5.36 -9.78 5.97
N ILE A 110 4.81 -9.59 7.17
CA ILE A 110 5.06 -8.41 8.00
C ILE A 110 5.92 -8.82 9.19
N PHE A 111 7.04 -8.13 9.40
CA PHE A 111 7.95 -8.37 10.53
C PHE A 111 8.04 -7.12 11.39
N GLU A 112 8.02 -7.27 12.72
CA GLU A 112 8.44 -6.17 13.59
C GLU A 112 9.88 -5.79 13.32
N ALA A 113 10.14 -4.48 13.37
CA ALA A 113 11.46 -3.92 13.17
C ALA A 113 11.78 -2.85 14.21
N GLU A 114 13.05 -2.45 14.22
CA GLU A 114 13.54 -1.36 15.03
C GLU A 114 14.59 -0.56 14.27
N TRP A 115 14.69 0.72 14.63
CA TRP A 115 15.69 1.63 14.11
C TRP A 115 17.06 1.28 14.70
N VAL A 116 18.09 1.25 13.88
CA VAL A 116 19.45 0.88 14.33
C VAL A 116 20.16 2.06 14.97
N ARG A 117 20.11 3.24 14.32
CA ARG A 117 20.84 4.45 14.74
C ARG A 117 19.93 5.62 15.09
N LEU A 118 18.65 5.54 14.75
CA LEU A 118 17.68 6.62 14.96
C LEU A 118 16.74 6.25 16.11
N ASN A 119 16.25 7.25 16.83
CA ASN A 119 15.09 7.07 17.72
C ASN A 119 13.83 7.45 16.94
N GLY A 120 13.36 6.55 16.09
CA GLY A 120 12.17 6.76 15.27
C GLY A 120 10.91 6.12 15.89
N PRO A 121 9.73 6.36 15.28
CA PRO A 121 8.48 5.74 15.74
C PRO A 121 8.50 4.22 15.57
N PRO A 122 7.57 3.48 16.23
CA PRO A 122 7.42 2.05 16.01
C PRO A 122 7.22 1.70 14.51
N ILE A 123 7.90 0.66 14.03
CA ILE A 123 7.98 0.29 12.61
C ILE A 123 7.83 -1.21 12.36
N VAL A 124 7.38 -1.53 11.15
CA VAL A 124 7.38 -2.88 10.58
C VAL A 124 8.04 -2.91 9.20
N LEU A 125 8.50 -4.10 8.82
CA LEU A 125 8.98 -4.41 7.48
C LEU A 125 7.93 -5.27 6.77
N LEU A 126 7.29 -4.69 5.76
CA LEU A 126 6.40 -5.40 4.84
C LEU A 126 7.22 -5.95 3.67
N GLN A 127 7.27 -7.28 3.55
CA GLN A 127 7.89 -7.96 2.41
C GLN A 127 6.80 -8.44 1.47
N ILE A 128 6.85 -7.98 0.22
CA ILE A 128 5.94 -8.39 -0.86
C ILE A 128 6.76 -9.20 -1.86
N THR A 129 6.27 -10.37 -2.23
CA THR A 129 6.92 -11.28 -3.19
C THR A 129 6.03 -11.57 -4.39
N GLY A 130 6.64 -11.87 -5.53
CA GLY A 130 5.97 -12.23 -6.77
C GLY A 130 6.22 -11.23 -7.88
N ALA A 131 5.80 -11.60 -9.09
CA ALA A 131 6.03 -10.80 -10.31
C ALA A 131 5.42 -9.38 -10.24
N LYS A 132 4.43 -9.18 -9.37
CA LYS A 132 3.70 -7.91 -9.20
C LYS A 132 4.20 -7.06 -8.02
N ALA A 133 5.17 -7.54 -7.24
CA ALA A 133 5.60 -6.91 -5.99
C ALA A 133 6.05 -5.44 -6.15
N LYS A 134 6.79 -5.11 -7.21
CA LYS A 134 7.24 -3.73 -7.48
C LYS A 134 6.07 -2.77 -7.74
N LYS A 135 5.08 -3.23 -8.50
CA LYS A 135 3.90 -2.44 -8.82
C LYS A 135 3.00 -2.26 -7.61
N GLU A 136 2.82 -3.32 -6.81
CA GLU A 136 2.07 -3.22 -5.56
C GLU A 136 2.76 -2.24 -4.57
N ALA A 137 4.08 -2.35 -4.45
CA ALA A 137 4.86 -1.50 -3.55
C ALA A 137 4.83 0.00 -3.91
N SER A 138 4.68 0.36 -5.19
CA SER A 138 4.58 1.77 -5.58
C SER A 138 3.32 2.43 -5.03
N TYR A 139 2.18 1.73 -5.01
CA TYR A 139 0.94 2.27 -4.44
C TYR A 139 1.07 2.59 -2.95
N TYR A 140 1.77 1.73 -2.20
CA TYR A 140 2.06 2.00 -0.79
C TYR A 140 2.87 3.27 -0.58
N ALA A 141 3.79 3.58 -1.50
CA ALA A 141 4.57 4.82 -1.44
C ALA A 141 3.72 6.03 -1.89
N ASP A 142 3.04 5.93 -3.03
CA ASP A 142 2.31 7.02 -3.67
C ASP A 142 1.14 7.53 -2.82
N LEU A 143 0.45 6.62 -2.12
CA LEU A 143 -0.76 6.93 -1.35
C LEU A 143 -0.48 7.23 0.14
N SER A 144 0.77 7.05 0.58
CA SER A 144 1.23 7.20 1.97
C SER A 144 0.97 8.61 2.57
N HIS A 145 0.74 9.61 1.71
CA HIS A 145 0.51 10.99 2.13
C HIS A 145 -0.86 11.22 2.77
N HIS A 146 -1.84 10.35 2.52
CA HIS A 146 -3.17 10.49 3.10
C HIS A 146 -3.18 10.08 4.58
N ARG A 147 -3.74 10.94 5.45
CA ARG A 147 -3.69 10.76 6.91
C ARG A 147 -4.29 9.44 7.40
N TYR A 148 -5.34 8.93 6.75
CA TYR A 148 -6.04 7.69 7.11
C TYR A 148 -5.61 6.48 6.26
N ILE A 149 -4.49 6.57 5.54
CA ILE A 149 -3.84 5.44 4.86
C ILE A 149 -2.55 5.10 5.61
N ILE A 150 -2.21 3.82 5.71
CA ILE A 150 -1.00 3.36 6.38
C ILE A 150 0.24 4.05 5.81
N LYS A 151 1.03 4.67 6.70
CA LYS A 151 2.23 5.40 6.32
C LYS A 151 3.33 4.42 5.95
N THR A 152 3.73 4.51 4.71
CA THR A 152 4.94 3.87 4.18
C THR A 152 6.04 4.91 4.10
N TYR A 153 7.13 4.67 4.83
CA TYR A 153 8.28 5.58 4.89
C TYR A 153 9.16 5.48 3.65
N GLY A 154 9.22 4.30 3.01
CA GLY A 154 10.00 4.09 1.80
C GLY A 154 10.41 2.64 1.59
N LEU A 155 11.23 2.43 0.56
CA LEU A 155 11.79 1.15 0.18
C LEU A 155 13.03 0.83 1.04
N VAL A 156 13.15 -0.45 1.42
CA VAL A 156 14.29 -0.98 2.16
C VAL A 156 15.13 -1.86 1.25
N LEU A 157 16.40 -1.50 1.07
CA LEU A 157 17.39 -2.33 0.43
C LEU A 157 17.72 -3.50 1.37
N VAL A 158 17.56 -4.72 0.87
CA VAL A 158 18.01 -5.93 1.56
C VAL A 158 19.28 -6.41 0.87
N PRO A 159 20.47 -6.22 1.47
CA PRO A 159 21.70 -6.73 0.90
C PRO A 159 21.65 -8.26 0.84
N SER A 160 21.59 -8.82 -0.36
CA SER A 160 21.64 -10.27 -0.59
C SER A 160 22.65 -10.60 -1.68
N ASN A 161 23.40 -11.69 -1.50
CA ASN A 161 24.37 -12.18 -2.50
C ASN A 161 23.71 -12.58 -3.82
N THR A 162 22.38 -12.75 -3.84
CA THR A 162 21.57 -12.97 -5.03
C THR A 162 20.45 -11.92 -5.08
N PRO A 163 20.35 -11.09 -6.14
CA PRO A 163 19.26 -10.12 -6.27
C PRO A 163 17.94 -10.86 -6.53
N ASN A 164 17.05 -10.91 -5.53
CA ASN A 164 15.69 -11.39 -5.76
C ASN A 164 14.83 -10.26 -6.35
N ASN A 165 14.83 -10.16 -7.69
CA ASN A 165 14.07 -9.16 -8.42
C ASN A 165 12.55 -9.21 -8.21
N ASN A 166 12.04 -10.28 -7.58
CA ASN A 166 10.63 -10.51 -7.30
C ASN A 166 10.27 -10.27 -5.83
N MET A 167 11.15 -9.67 -5.03
CA MET A 167 10.86 -9.29 -3.65
C MET A 167 11.09 -7.79 -3.45
N VAL A 168 10.13 -7.12 -2.80
CA VAL A 168 10.25 -5.74 -2.36
C VAL A 168 10.01 -5.69 -0.86
N THR A 169 10.84 -4.92 -0.15
CA THR A 169 10.66 -4.66 1.28
C THR A 169 10.34 -3.19 1.47
N LEU A 170 9.26 -2.90 2.19
CA LEU A 170 8.80 -1.57 2.56
C LEU A 170 8.96 -1.37 4.07
N LEU A 171 9.29 -0.14 4.46
CA LEU A 171 9.27 0.30 5.85
C LEU A 171 7.95 1.01 6.12
N GLN A 172 7.16 0.52 7.07
CA GLN A 172 5.86 1.10 7.45
C GLN A 172 5.81 1.39 8.94
N GLU A 173 4.90 2.28 9.34
CA GLU A 173 4.59 2.50 10.76
C GLU A 173 3.91 1.24 11.35
N LEU A 174 4.16 0.97 12.62
CA LEU A 174 3.48 -0.09 13.37
C LEU A 174 2.23 0.47 14.05
N ALA A 175 1.07 -0.15 13.78
CA ALA A 175 -0.15 0.09 14.54
C ALA A 175 -0.05 -0.60 15.92
N PRO A 176 -0.12 0.16 17.04
CA PRO A 176 0.03 -0.41 18.38
C PRO A 176 -1.03 -1.47 18.73
N ASP A 177 -2.26 -1.26 18.27
CA ASP A 177 -3.44 -2.06 18.65
C ASP A 177 -3.87 -3.04 17.55
N ARG A 178 -2.96 -3.38 16.62
CA ARG A 178 -3.19 -4.31 15.50
C ARG A 178 -4.36 -3.86 14.60
N ASP A 179 -4.96 -4.79 13.88
CA ASP A 179 -6.16 -4.54 13.09
C ASP A 179 -7.44 -4.49 13.92
N LEU A 180 -8.44 -3.78 13.40
CA LEU A 180 -9.71 -3.51 14.06
C LEU A 180 -10.49 -4.81 14.35
N TYR A 181 -10.34 -5.85 13.54
CA TYR A 181 -10.98 -7.14 13.81
C TYR A 181 -10.46 -7.76 15.10
N ASN A 182 -9.13 -7.93 15.21
CA ASN A 182 -8.52 -8.48 16.43
C ASN A 182 -8.74 -7.57 17.64
N PHE A 183 -8.69 -6.25 17.45
CA PHE A 183 -8.97 -5.29 18.50
C PHE A 183 -10.39 -5.43 19.09
N LEU A 184 -11.41 -5.57 18.24
CA LEU A 184 -12.80 -5.71 18.67
C LEU A 184 -13.06 -7.03 19.40
N LEU A 185 -12.42 -8.12 18.95
CA LEU A 185 -12.47 -9.40 19.65
C LEU A 185 -11.89 -9.30 21.06
N ASP A 186 -10.72 -8.67 21.20
CA ASP A 186 -10.07 -8.47 22.50
C ASP A 186 -10.88 -7.55 23.42
N LEU A 187 -11.53 -6.51 22.85
CA LEU A 187 -12.39 -5.60 23.58
C LEU A 187 -13.63 -6.33 24.16
N GLY A 188 -14.11 -7.38 23.48
CA GLY A 188 -15.19 -8.26 23.96
C GLY A 188 -16.57 -7.61 24.06
N ARG A 189 -16.71 -6.36 23.59
CA ARG A 189 -17.97 -5.58 23.60
C ARG A 189 -18.02 -4.62 22.42
N THR A 190 -19.24 -4.17 22.09
CA THR A 190 -19.43 -3.20 21.01
C THR A 190 -18.97 -1.81 21.47
N PRO A 191 -18.10 -1.10 20.71
CA PRO A 191 -17.79 0.30 20.99
C PRO A 191 -19.05 1.18 20.94
N SER A 192 -18.99 2.36 21.55
CA SER A 192 -20.11 3.31 21.47
C SER A 192 -20.34 3.75 20.01
N GLU A 193 -21.60 4.04 19.65
CA GLU A 193 -21.94 4.50 18.29
C GLU A 193 -21.14 5.76 17.88
N ASN A 194 -20.79 6.63 18.82
CA ASN A 194 -19.97 7.81 18.55
C ASN A 194 -18.56 7.44 18.09
N ILE A 195 -17.92 6.47 18.74
CA ILE A 195 -16.59 5.98 18.35
C ILE A 195 -16.67 5.30 16.99
N LEU A 196 -17.67 4.45 16.77
CA LEU A 196 -17.86 3.78 15.49
C LEU A 196 -18.08 4.78 14.35
N ARG A 197 -18.87 5.83 14.57
CA ARG A 197 -19.04 6.92 13.59
C ARG A 197 -17.73 7.60 13.24
N VAL A 198 -16.89 7.92 14.23
CA VAL A 198 -15.56 8.51 14.00
C VAL A 198 -14.70 7.57 13.15
N ILE A 199 -14.62 6.29 13.51
CA ILE A 199 -13.87 5.28 12.75
C ILE A 199 -14.38 5.17 11.30
N PHE A 200 -15.70 5.05 11.11
CA PHE A 200 -16.30 4.91 9.78
C PHE A 200 -16.08 6.16 8.91
N ILE A 201 -16.11 7.36 9.48
CA ILE A 201 -15.80 8.61 8.77
C ILE A 201 -14.36 8.60 8.27
N GLN A 202 -13.39 8.18 9.09
CA GLN A 202 -11.98 8.07 8.69
C GLN A 202 -11.78 7.07 7.55
N ILE A 203 -12.47 5.92 7.61
CA ILE A 203 -12.46 4.92 6.54
C ILE A 203 -13.09 5.49 5.26
N CYS A 204 -14.23 6.20 5.36
CA CYS A 204 -14.84 6.86 4.20
C CYS A 204 -13.90 7.87 3.54
N GLU A 205 -13.16 8.67 4.32
CA GLU A 205 -12.17 9.63 3.79
C GLU A 205 -11.02 8.92 3.07
N ALA A 206 -10.48 7.84 3.65
CA ALA A 206 -9.46 7.02 2.99
C ALA A 206 -9.97 6.40 1.67
N MET A 207 -11.19 5.86 1.68
CA MET A 207 -11.78 5.22 0.50
C MET A 207 -12.14 6.23 -0.59
N ASP A 208 -12.64 7.42 -0.24
CA ASP A 208 -12.87 8.50 -1.21
C ASP A 208 -11.56 8.94 -1.88
N TYR A 209 -10.46 9.01 -1.11
CA TYR A 209 -9.12 9.25 -1.66
C TYR A 209 -8.66 8.13 -2.62
N LEU A 210 -8.91 6.86 -2.31
CA LEU A 210 -8.63 5.76 -3.25
C LEU A 210 -9.43 5.89 -4.54
N VAL A 211 -10.72 6.23 -4.46
CA VAL A 211 -11.61 6.43 -5.61
C VAL A 211 -11.10 7.56 -6.51
N GLN A 212 -10.67 8.69 -5.92
CA GLN A 212 -10.08 9.81 -6.66
C GLN A 212 -8.78 9.43 -7.38
N ASN A 213 -8.03 8.45 -6.85
CA ASN A 213 -6.85 7.87 -7.47
C ASN A 213 -7.17 6.66 -8.38
N THR A 214 -8.43 6.43 -8.71
CA THR A 214 -8.91 5.31 -9.56
C THR A 214 -8.58 3.92 -9.03
N ILE A 215 -8.51 3.78 -7.70
CA ILE A 215 -8.20 2.53 -7.01
C ILE A 215 -9.47 1.96 -6.41
N VAL A 216 -9.78 0.71 -6.79
CA VAL A 216 -10.74 -0.13 -6.08
C VAL A 216 -9.97 -0.95 -5.06
N HIS A 217 -10.40 -0.94 -3.81
CA HIS A 217 -9.77 -1.72 -2.75
C HIS A 217 -9.99 -3.22 -2.99
N GLY A 218 -11.25 -3.63 -3.16
CA GLY A 218 -11.67 -4.99 -3.48
C GLY A 218 -11.53 -6.00 -2.33
N ASP A 219 -11.13 -5.56 -1.14
CA ASP A 219 -11.06 -6.39 0.07
C ASP A 219 -11.26 -5.55 1.35
N LEU A 220 -12.21 -4.62 1.34
CA LEU A 220 -12.47 -3.77 2.51
C LEU A 220 -13.13 -4.60 3.63
N ALA A 221 -12.50 -4.67 4.80
CA ALA A 221 -12.97 -5.40 5.99
C ALA A 221 -12.24 -4.90 7.26
N CYS A 222 -12.74 -5.22 8.46
CA CYS A 222 -12.12 -4.80 9.72
C CYS A 222 -10.65 -5.25 9.85
N ARG A 223 -10.28 -6.41 9.30
CA ARG A 223 -8.88 -6.91 9.31
C ARG A 223 -7.90 -6.04 8.50
N ASN A 224 -8.40 -5.19 7.60
CA ASN A 224 -7.60 -4.28 6.77
C ASN A 224 -7.69 -2.82 7.27
N VAL A 225 -8.19 -2.61 8.49
CA VAL A 225 -8.20 -1.32 9.19
C VAL A 225 -7.32 -1.45 10.43
N LEU A 226 -6.30 -0.61 10.55
CA LEU A 226 -5.32 -0.64 11.63
C LEU A 226 -5.66 0.41 12.70
N VAL A 227 -5.59 0.03 13.97
CA VAL A 227 -5.93 0.89 15.12
C VAL A 227 -4.66 1.54 15.68
N PHE A 228 -4.61 2.87 15.66
CA PHE A 228 -3.49 3.67 16.18
C PHE A 228 -3.79 4.32 17.52
N ARG A 229 -5.06 4.65 17.75
CA ARG A 229 -5.56 5.13 19.02
C ARG A 229 -7.02 4.74 19.15
N PHE A 230 -7.41 4.30 20.33
CA PHE A 230 -8.81 4.11 20.69
C PHE A 230 -9.05 4.84 22.01
N ASP A 231 -10.03 5.74 22.02
CA ASP A 231 -10.35 6.57 23.17
C ASP A 231 -11.86 6.52 23.40
N GLU A 232 -12.25 5.95 24.54
CA GLU A 232 -13.66 5.75 24.87
C GLU A 232 -14.33 7.01 25.38
N MET A 233 -13.56 7.89 26.00
CA MET A 233 -14.06 9.09 26.66
C MET A 233 -14.13 10.25 25.68
N GLU A 234 -13.17 10.31 24.74
CA GLU A 234 -13.09 11.32 23.68
C GLU A 234 -13.07 10.62 22.31
N PRO A 235 -14.25 10.23 21.76
CA PRO A 235 -14.35 9.48 20.51
C PRO A 235 -13.53 10.05 19.35
N GLU A 236 -13.44 11.38 19.26
CA GLU A 236 -12.67 12.13 18.27
C GLU A 236 -11.16 11.90 18.32
N ASN A 237 -10.62 11.42 19.45
CA ASN A 237 -9.22 11.04 19.57
C ASN A 237 -8.94 9.65 18.97
N SER A 238 -9.98 8.84 18.73
CA SER A 238 -9.79 7.54 18.08
C SER A 238 -9.25 7.73 16.68
N PHE A 239 -8.26 6.92 16.29
CA PHE A 239 -7.52 7.09 15.05
C PHE A 239 -7.21 5.74 14.42
N VAL A 240 -7.64 5.57 13.17
CA VAL A 240 -7.47 4.35 12.38
C VAL A 240 -6.85 4.67 11.02
N LYS A 241 -6.23 3.67 10.40
CA LYS A 241 -5.70 3.77 9.04
C LYS A 241 -6.03 2.55 8.21
N LEU A 242 -6.35 2.76 6.96
CA LEU A 242 -6.60 1.73 5.97
C LEU A 242 -5.27 1.15 5.45
N THR A 243 -5.20 -0.17 5.28
CA THR A 243 -4.07 -0.89 4.69
C THR A 243 -4.55 -1.88 3.62
N ASP A 244 -3.63 -2.54 2.92
CA ASP A 244 -3.94 -3.66 2.00
C ASP A 244 -4.93 -3.30 0.88
N PHE A 245 -4.86 -2.06 0.40
CA PHE A 245 -5.59 -1.57 -0.76
C PHE A 245 -4.98 -2.05 -2.09
N GLY A 246 -5.80 -2.15 -3.14
CA GLY A 246 -5.33 -2.47 -4.50
C GLY A 246 -4.97 -3.94 -4.74
N LEU A 247 -5.47 -4.85 -3.90
CA LEU A 247 -5.13 -6.28 -3.94
C LEU A 247 -6.06 -7.14 -4.79
N SER A 248 -7.20 -6.62 -5.24
CA SER A 248 -7.99 -7.36 -6.21
C SER A 248 -7.23 -7.41 -7.54
N GLN A 249 -6.97 -8.62 -8.07
CA GLN A 249 -6.31 -8.80 -9.37
C GLN A 249 -7.06 -8.12 -10.54
N ASN A 250 -8.29 -7.65 -10.28
CA ASN A 250 -9.17 -6.97 -11.22
C ASN A 250 -9.28 -5.46 -11.00
N SER A 251 -8.57 -4.90 -10.02
CA SER A 251 -8.32 -3.46 -9.96
C SER A 251 -7.65 -3.02 -11.27
N MET A 252 -7.93 -1.80 -11.75
CA MET A 252 -7.31 -1.23 -12.98
C MET A 252 -5.77 -1.31 -12.97
N LEU A 253 -5.21 -1.47 -11.77
CA LEU A 253 -3.81 -1.67 -11.43
C LEU A 253 -3.16 -2.89 -12.08
N TYR A 254 -3.88 -3.92 -12.52
CA TYR A 254 -3.26 -5.14 -13.11
C TYR A 254 -3.47 -5.28 -14.62
N ALA A 255 -3.84 -4.20 -15.32
CA ALA A 255 -4.24 -4.22 -16.72
C ALA A 255 -3.17 -4.67 -17.74
N SER A 256 -1.87 -4.69 -17.41
CA SER A 256 -0.80 -4.64 -18.42
C SER A 256 0.18 -5.81 -18.48
N VAL A 257 -0.14 -7.01 -17.95
CA VAL A 257 0.77 -8.16 -18.12
C VAL A 257 -0.01 -9.40 -18.53
N ASN A 258 0.33 -9.92 -19.72
CA ASN A 258 -0.18 -11.15 -20.31
C ASN A 258 -0.36 -12.24 -19.24
N SER A 259 -1.62 -12.47 -18.86
CA SER A 259 -1.97 -13.25 -17.68
C SER A 259 -2.08 -14.73 -18.02
N SER A 260 -0.94 -15.41 -18.04
CA SER A 260 -0.86 -16.87 -17.94
C SER A 260 0.02 -17.24 -16.75
N ALA A 261 -0.55 -17.23 -15.54
CA ALA A 261 -0.03 -17.95 -14.37
C ALA A 261 -1.02 -17.89 -13.18
N THR A 262 -1.77 -18.98 -13.00
CA THR A 262 -2.01 -19.68 -11.72
C THR A 262 -1.63 -18.94 -10.42
N ALA A 263 -2.54 -18.13 -9.91
CA ALA A 263 -2.70 -17.92 -8.48
C ALA A 263 -4.21 -17.83 -8.23
N ILE A 264 -4.76 -18.80 -7.50
CA ILE A 264 -6.17 -18.83 -7.10
C ILE A 264 -6.44 -17.54 -6.33
N THR A 265 -7.20 -16.61 -6.93
CA THR A 265 -7.67 -15.42 -6.25
C THR A 265 -8.74 -15.85 -5.25
N THR A 266 -8.41 -15.80 -3.97
CA THR A 266 -9.42 -16.00 -2.93
C THR A 266 -10.29 -14.74 -2.89
N ILE A 267 -11.49 -14.82 -3.47
CA ILE A 267 -12.49 -13.76 -3.36
C ILE A 267 -12.93 -13.75 -1.89
N PRO A 268 -13.02 -12.58 -1.23
CA PRO A 268 -13.52 -12.51 0.14
C PRO A 268 -15.05 -12.70 0.13
N CYS A 269 -15.52 -13.93 -0.07
CA CYS A 269 -16.91 -14.26 -0.37
C CYS A 269 -17.93 -13.68 0.64
N ARG A 270 -17.50 -13.51 1.89
CA ARG A 270 -18.31 -13.01 3.01
C ARG A 270 -18.51 -11.50 3.01
N SER A 271 -17.62 -10.74 2.36
CA SER A 271 -17.70 -9.27 2.25
C SER A 271 -17.85 -8.77 0.82
N ALA A 272 -17.77 -9.66 -0.19
CA ALA A 272 -17.87 -9.31 -1.59
C ALA A 272 -19.30 -8.98 -2.02
N ALA A 273 -19.43 -7.98 -2.90
CA ALA A 273 -20.70 -7.55 -3.47
C ALA A 273 -21.33 -8.61 -4.41
N PRO A 274 -22.66 -8.63 -4.57
CA PRO A 274 -23.35 -9.57 -5.47
C PRO A 274 -22.81 -9.61 -6.90
N GLU A 275 -22.44 -8.46 -7.47
CA GLU A 275 -21.86 -8.39 -8.81
C GLU A 275 -20.45 -8.99 -8.89
N VAL A 276 -19.61 -8.81 -7.86
CA VAL A 276 -18.29 -9.44 -7.73
C VAL A 276 -18.45 -10.95 -7.59
N LEU A 277 -19.42 -11.39 -6.80
CA LEU A 277 -19.73 -12.81 -6.62
C LEU A 277 -20.29 -13.45 -7.89
N ARG A 278 -21.06 -12.72 -8.70
CA ARG A 278 -21.63 -13.25 -9.96
C ARG A 278 -20.56 -13.44 -11.03
N ASP A 279 -19.69 -12.45 -11.19
CA ASP A 279 -18.61 -12.51 -12.16
C ASP A 279 -17.32 -11.98 -11.55
N PRO A 280 -16.58 -12.85 -10.82
CA PRO A 280 -15.37 -12.43 -10.13
C PRO A 280 -14.20 -12.20 -11.05
N ASN A 281 -14.28 -12.63 -12.32
CA ASN A 281 -13.23 -12.47 -13.32
C ASN A 281 -13.43 -11.19 -14.14
N SER A 282 -14.64 -10.63 -14.16
CA SER A 282 -14.91 -9.34 -14.80
C SER A 282 -14.44 -8.18 -13.94
N ARG A 283 -13.63 -7.32 -14.56
CA ARG A 283 -13.19 -6.05 -13.97
C ARG A 283 -14.34 -5.08 -13.72
N LEU A 284 -15.40 -5.15 -14.52
CA LEU A 284 -16.56 -4.27 -14.38
C LEU A 284 -17.35 -4.55 -13.10
N SER A 285 -17.16 -5.72 -12.49
CA SER A 285 -17.75 -6.07 -11.20
C SER A 285 -17.09 -5.34 -10.03
N TYR A 286 -15.87 -4.82 -10.21
CA TYR A 286 -15.09 -4.14 -9.17
C TYR A 286 -15.19 -2.62 -9.38
N SER A 287 -15.75 -1.92 -8.40
CA SER A 287 -15.99 -0.48 -8.46
C SER A 287 -16.08 0.14 -7.07
N GLU A 288 -16.16 1.47 -6.98
CA GLU A 288 -16.54 2.15 -5.73
C GLU A 288 -17.80 1.52 -5.11
N ARG A 289 -18.78 1.12 -5.92
CA ARG A 289 -20.04 0.56 -5.44
C ARG A 289 -19.87 -0.85 -4.88
N SER A 290 -18.93 -1.65 -5.39
CA SER A 290 -18.62 -2.95 -4.78
C SER A 290 -17.91 -2.77 -3.44
N ASP A 291 -16.98 -1.82 -3.34
CA ASP A 291 -16.33 -1.48 -2.07
C ASP A 291 -17.32 -0.91 -1.05
N MET A 292 -18.34 -0.17 -1.48
CA MET A 292 -19.42 0.31 -0.61
C MET A 292 -20.25 -0.84 -0.01
N PHE A 293 -20.42 -1.95 -0.74
CA PHE A 293 -21.04 -3.14 -0.16
C PHE A 293 -20.17 -3.71 0.95
N SER A 294 -18.88 -3.85 0.70
CA SER A 294 -17.90 -4.32 1.68
C SER A 294 -17.80 -3.37 2.88
N MET A 295 -17.96 -2.06 2.70
CA MET A 295 -18.09 -1.07 3.78
C MET A 295 -19.30 -1.37 4.68
N GLY A 296 -20.45 -1.74 4.11
CA GLY A 296 -21.62 -2.15 4.89
C GLY A 296 -21.35 -3.41 5.72
N VAL A 297 -20.65 -4.38 5.16
CA VAL A 297 -20.22 -5.59 5.90
C VAL A 297 -19.21 -5.25 7.00
N LEU A 298 -18.23 -4.38 6.74
CA LEU A 298 -17.27 -3.88 7.73
C LEU A 298 -17.98 -3.18 8.90
N MET A 299 -18.96 -2.32 8.61
CA MET A 299 -19.75 -1.67 9.65
C MET A 299 -20.51 -2.70 10.50
N TRP A 300 -21.05 -3.76 9.87
CA TRP A 300 -21.66 -4.87 10.59
C TRP A 300 -20.64 -5.62 11.48
N GLU A 301 -19.45 -5.97 10.96
CA GLU A 301 -18.37 -6.60 11.74
C GLU A 301 -18.05 -5.78 13.00
N ALA A 302 -17.97 -4.45 12.85
CA ALA A 302 -17.70 -3.55 13.96
C ALA A 302 -18.80 -3.53 15.03
N TYR A 303 -20.07 -3.51 14.63
CA TYR A 303 -21.19 -3.59 15.57
C TYR A 303 -21.30 -4.97 16.24
N SER A 304 -20.94 -6.03 15.53
CA SER A 304 -20.93 -7.41 16.00
C SER A 304 -19.65 -7.81 16.74
N LYS A 305 -18.83 -6.86 17.20
CA LYS A 305 -17.63 -7.12 18.03
C LYS A 305 -16.57 -7.98 17.31
N GLY A 306 -16.46 -7.84 15.99
CA GLY A 306 -15.54 -8.64 15.18
C GLY A 306 -16.04 -10.04 14.88
N GLU A 307 -17.35 -10.32 14.96
CA GLU A 307 -17.89 -11.58 14.42
C GLU A 307 -17.66 -11.69 12.92
N ILE A 308 -17.43 -12.92 12.46
CA ILE A 308 -17.28 -13.23 11.03
C ILE A 308 -18.69 -13.25 10.40
N PRO A 309 -18.95 -12.53 9.29
CA PRO A 309 -20.23 -12.58 8.61
C PRO A 309 -20.57 -14.02 8.19
N TRP A 310 -21.78 -14.47 8.50
CA TRP A 310 -22.25 -15.84 8.24
C TRP A 310 -21.41 -16.92 8.96
N SER A 311 -20.93 -16.64 10.18
CA SER A 311 -20.06 -17.53 10.96
C SER A 311 -20.60 -18.96 11.15
N ASN A 312 -21.93 -19.13 11.08
CA ASN A 312 -22.63 -20.41 11.15
C ASN A 312 -22.61 -21.24 9.85
N ILE A 313 -22.12 -20.67 8.74
CA ILE A 313 -22.05 -21.33 7.44
C ILE A 313 -20.58 -21.56 7.08
N HIS A 314 -20.20 -22.80 6.77
CA HIS A 314 -18.82 -23.17 6.48
C HIS A 314 -18.48 -23.19 4.98
N ASP A 315 -19.47 -23.37 4.09
CA ASP A 315 -19.27 -23.37 2.65
C ASP A 315 -19.47 -21.96 2.05
N ASP A 316 -18.39 -21.40 1.49
CA ASP A 316 -18.42 -20.09 0.84
C ASP A 316 -19.33 -20.07 -0.40
N ASN A 317 -19.62 -21.20 -1.05
CA ASN A 317 -20.58 -21.25 -2.16
C ASN A 317 -22.03 -21.09 -1.69
N GLU A 318 -22.36 -21.58 -0.49
CA GLU A 318 -23.66 -21.37 0.12
C GLU A 318 -23.85 -19.88 0.45
N ILE A 319 -22.83 -19.25 1.02
CA ILE A 319 -22.82 -17.80 1.30
C ILE A 319 -22.99 -17.00 0.00
N ARG A 320 -22.25 -17.38 -1.04
CA ARG A 320 -22.39 -16.79 -2.38
C ARG A 320 -23.84 -16.86 -2.86
N HIS A 321 -24.48 -18.03 -2.73
CA HIS A 321 -25.87 -18.23 -3.14
C HIS A 321 -26.83 -17.33 -2.36
N LEU A 322 -26.68 -17.28 -1.03
CA LEU A 322 -27.51 -16.44 -0.15
C LEU A 322 -27.41 -14.95 -0.50
N VAL A 323 -26.18 -14.44 -0.68
CA VAL A 323 -25.95 -13.02 -1.04
C VAL A 323 -26.59 -12.69 -2.39
N LEU A 324 -26.49 -13.60 -3.37
CA LEU A 324 -27.12 -13.44 -4.69
C LEU A 324 -28.65 -13.44 -4.63
N GLN A 325 -29.25 -14.11 -3.64
CA GLN A 325 -30.69 -14.13 -3.35
C GLN A 325 -31.16 -13.00 -2.42
N GLU A 326 -30.36 -11.94 -2.31
CA GLU A 326 -30.65 -10.77 -1.46
C GLU A 326 -30.74 -11.07 0.04
N LYS A 327 -30.25 -12.24 0.49
CA LYS A 327 -30.10 -12.51 1.93
C LYS A 327 -28.94 -11.69 2.48
N ARG A 328 -29.11 -11.19 3.70
CA ARG A 328 -28.13 -10.38 4.44
C ARG A 328 -28.01 -10.89 5.86
N VAL A 329 -26.89 -10.54 6.49
CA VAL A 329 -26.68 -10.74 7.92
C VAL A 329 -27.75 -10.01 8.73
N GLU A 330 -28.03 -10.52 9.93
CA GLU A 330 -29.03 -9.95 10.82
C GLU A 330 -28.53 -8.65 11.48
N GLN A 331 -29.45 -7.77 11.86
CA GLN A 331 -29.12 -6.54 12.57
C GLN A 331 -28.48 -6.88 13.92
N PRO A 332 -27.26 -6.40 14.23
CA PRO A 332 -26.63 -6.63 15.52
C PRO A 332 -27.45 -5.98 16.65
N GLU A 333 -27.52 -6.63 17.82
CA GLU A 333 -28.32 -6.16 18.96
C GLU A 333 -28.01 -4.72 19.38
N ASN A 334 -26.74 -4.33 19.34
CA ASN A 334 -26.27 -2.99 19.74
C ASN A 334 -26.32 -1.94 18.61
N CYS A 335 -26.82 -2.31 17.42
CA CYS A 335 -26.97 -1.40 16.29
C CYS A 335 -28.36 -0.79 16.26
N GLN A 336 -28.47 0.53 16.44
CA GLN A 336 -29.76 1.22 16.39
C GLN A 336 -30.37 1.19 14.98
N ASN A 337 -31.71 1.19 14.89
CA ASN A 337 -32.44 1.11 13.61
C ASN A 337 -32.01 2.20 12.60
N ASN A 338 -31.70 3.40 13.07
CA ASN A 338 -31.24 4.49 12.21
C ASN A 338 -29.89 4.17 11.57
N MET A 339 -28.93 3.64 12.35
CA MET A 339 -27.64 3.19 11.83
C MET A 339 -27.80 1.96 10.93
N TRP A 340 -28.63 1.00 11.34
CA TRP A 340 -28.90 -0.19 10.55
C TRP A 340 -29.50 0.13 9.18
N SER A 341 -30.36 1.15 9.08
CA SER A 341 -30.87 1.65 7.81
C SER A 341 -29.76 2.14 6.88
N ILE A 342 -28.76 2.85 7.43
CA ILE A 342 -27.58 3.31 6.70
C ILE A 342 -26.73 2.11 6.23
N ILE A 343 -26.42 1.17 7.14
CA ILE A 343 -25.63 -0.03 6.86
C ILE A 343 -26.32 -0.90 5.78
N SER A 344 -27.62 -1.14 5.94
CA SER A 344 -28.43 -1.91 4.98
C SER A 344 -28.44 -1.29 3.59
N LYS A 345 -28.51 0.05 3.51
CA LYS A 345 -28.45 0.77 2.24
C LYS A 345 -27.11 0.59 1.53
N CYS A 346 -26.00 0.53 2.28
CA CYS A 346 -24.68 0.21 1.74
C CYS A 346 -24.64 -1.20 1.13
N MET A 347 -25.37 -2.15 1.71
CA MET A 347 -25.48 -3.55 1.24
C MET A 347 -26.62 -3.80 0.24
N SER A 348 -27.14 -2.77 -0.42
CA SER A 348 -28.22 -2.91 -1.42
C SER A 348 -27.83 -3.86 -2.55
N GLN A 349 -28.77 -4.69 -3.03
CA GLN A 349 -28.49 -5.62 -4.12
C GLN A 349 -28.04 -4.88 -5.39
N CYS A 350 -28.78 -3.85 -5.80
CA CYS A 350 -28.44 -3.00 -6.93
C CYS A 350 -27.31 -2.01 -6.56
N PRO A 351 -26.16 -2.00 -7.27
CA PRO A 351 -25.05 -1.08 -7.00
C PRO A 351 -25.42 0.40 -7.06
N ALA A 352 -26.38 0.77 -7.92
CA ALA A 352 -26.84 2.15 -8.07
C ALA A 352 -27.56 2.69 -6.81
N ASN A 353 -28.18 1.81 -6.02
CA ASN A 353 -28.91 2.18 -4.80
C ASN A 353 -28.00 2.40 -3.59
N ARG A 354 -26.74 1.95 -3.68
CA ARG A 354 -25.72 2.16 -2.65
C ARG A 354 -25.29 3.64 -2.66
N PRO A 355 -24.89 4.23 -1.52
CA PRO A 355 -24.34 5.57 -1.51
C PRO A 355 -22.91 5.62 -2.09
N THR A 356 -22.39 6.81 -2.34
CA THR A 356 -20.94 7.03 -2.51
C THR A 356 -20.27 7.18 -1.14
N PHE A 357 -18.94 7.04 -1.06
CA PHE A 357 -18.22 7.25 0.21
C PHE A 357 -18.44 8.66 0.77
N ALA A 358 -18.36 9.69 -0.07
CA ALA A 358 -18.68 11.07 0.31
C ALA A 358 -20.14 11.28 0.80
N HIS A 359 -21.11 10.47 0.34
CA HIS A 359 -22.48 10.53 0.85
C HIS A 359 -22.63 9.81 2.19
N LEU A 360 -21.99 8.65 2.35
CA LEU A 360 -21.98 7.89 3.60
C LEU A 360 -21.33 8.73 4.71
N GLN A 361 -20.17 9.34 4.46
CA GLN A 361 -19.48 10.22 5.41
C GLN A 361 -20.40 11.34 5.94
N ARG A 362 -21.13 12.03 5.06
CA ARG A 362 -22.11 13.07 5.45
C ARG A 362 -23.27 12.53 6.27
N SER A 363 -23.69 11.29 6.02
CA SER A 363 -24.77 10.62 6.75
C SER A 363 -24.33 10.15 8.14
N LEU A 364 -23.03 9.88 8.30
CA LEU A 364 -22.41 9.49 9.57
C LEU A 364 -22.05 10.69 10.46
N ALA A 365 -21.82 11.85 9.85
CA ALA A 365 -21.49 13.08 10.57
C ALA A 365 -22.55 13.40 11.64
N PRO A 366 -22.15 13.95 12.80
CA PRO A 366 -23.09 14.36 13.83
C PRO A 366 -24.13 15.32 13.25
N THR A 367 -25.41 15.08 13.52
CA THR A 367 -26.45 16.06 13.24
C THR A 367 -26.12 17.31 14.05
N ARG A 368 -25.71 18.40 13.38
CA ARG A 368 -25.61 19.71 14.02
C ARG A 368 -27.00 20.06 14.54
N ILE A 369 -27.24 19.87 15.84
CA ILE A 369 -28.37 20.50 16.50
C ILE A 369 -28.15 22.00 16.29
N ARG A 370 -29.01 22.64 15.49
CA ARG A 370 -29.08 24.09 15.45
C ARG A 370 -29.37 24.53 16.88
N SER A 371 -28.38 25.09 17.56
CA SER A 371 -28.61 25.80 18.81
C SER A 371 -29.69 26.86 18.53
N PRO A 372 -30.75 26.98 19.35
CA PRO A 372 -31.67 28.10 19.22
C PRO A 372 -30.87 29.39 19.36
N GLN A 373 -30.99 30.28 18.38
CA GLN A 373 -30.36 31.60 18.46
C GLN A 373 -30.83 32.28 19.76
N PRO A 374 -29.94 32.89 20.55
CA PRO A 374 -30.37 33.67 21.70
C PRO A 374 -31.26 34.81 21.20
N ALA A 375 -32.49 34.87 21.72
CA ALA A 375 -33.44 35.92 21.42
C ALA A 375 -32.81 37.29 21.69
N THR A 376 -32.79 38.14 20.67
CA THR A 376 -32.32 39.53 20.77
C THR A 376 -33.22 40.26 21.76
N LEU A 377 -32.70 40.53 22.97
CA LEU A 377 -33.36 41.43 23.93
C LEU A 377 -33.34 42.84 23.34
N SER A 378 -34.49 43.29 22.84
CA SER A 378 -34.74 44.69 22.53
C SER A 378 -34.71 45.50 23.83
N ARG A 379 -33.68 46.32 24.00
CA ARG A 379 -33.63 47.36 25.03
C ARG A 379 -34.75 48.37 24.76
N VAL A 380 -35.78 48.36 25.60
CA VAL A 380 -36.70 49.48 25.75
C VAL A 380 -35.94 50.57 26.50
N VAL A 381 -35.63 51.67 25.81
CA VAL A 381 -35.12 52.90 26.42
C VAL A 381 -36.34 53.75 26.75
N SER A 382 -36.71 53.80 28.03
CA SER A 382 -37.64 54.78 28.57
C SER A 382 -36.87 56.08 28.83
N TYR A 383 -37.26 57.15 28.13
CA TYR A 383 -36.81 58.51 28.44
C TYR A 383 -37.68 59.07 29.58
N SER A 384 -37.02 59.61 30.61
CA SER A 384 -37.60 60.52 31.60
C SER A 384 -37.29 61.95 31.20
#